data_AF-A0A1V0A837-F1
#
_entry.id   AF-A0A1V0A837-F1
#
_cell.length_a   1.000
_cell.length_b   1.000
_cell.length_c   1.000
_cell.angle_alpha   90.00
_cell.angle_beta   90.00
_cell.angle_gamma   90.00
#
_symmetry.space_group_name_H-M   'P 1'
#
loop_
_entity.id
_entity.type
_entity.pdbx_description
1 polymer ?
#
loop_
_entity_poly.entity_id
_entity_poly.type
_entity_poly.pdbx_seq_one_letter_code
_entity_poly.pdbx_strand_id
1 'polypeptide(L)'
;MNVAQWQLLDESVRDQITEEIHTAVAAGRHDFERVVRGVLETWADEVDDQALLDEAVREVTAEEFAAHLAAQARWPATTDNDRLSLAMGELAQAGILAREHYTCCMTCGITDIRGEIAGLSGVRGYVFYHEQDAERAVAGDGLYLAFGRGDLEDAPRADRIGAEIAEALRRRGLRVEWDGDAGQRIHVPMTWQRRRFAWLSHHPQPSGPQHPERGETRAPDPRPGLRVTFCDYAWAAYSDDPVVMTAQESRDLLLWLTSRDGNFACYEGRSGDVLQLAWEGGTRLWAETPDAEVGCSHGRYVTLDEALAMVTILAEEDRIGLRDLGDLELLTWS
;
A
#
# COMPACT_ATOMS: atom_id res chain seq x y z
N MET A 1 32.95 -1.26 -3.22
CA MET A 1 33.85 -0.13 -3.54
C MET A 1 33.02 1.11 -3.27
N ASN A 2 33.37 2.08 -2.43
CA ASN A 2 34.30 2.15 -1.30
C ASN A 2 33.66 3.14 -0.30
N VAL A 3 33.37 2.71 0.92
CA VAL A 3 32.86 3.54 2.06
C VAL A 3 33.67 4.84 2.25
N ALA A 4 34.89 4.93 1.71
CA ALA A 4 35.73 6.12 1.68
C ALA A 4 35.14 7.34 0.95
N GLN A 5 34.23 7.15 -0.03
CA GLN A 5 33.64 8.27 -0.76
C GLN A 5 32.49 8.91 0.01
N TRP A 6 31.60 8.12 0.63
CA TRP A 6 30.58 8.63 1.54
C TRP A 6 31.20 9.54 2.61
N GLN A 7 32.32 9.12 3.21
CA GLN A 7 33.06 9.91 4.22
C GLN A 7 33.58 11.27 3.75
N LEU A 8 33.52 11.59 2.45
CA LEU A 8 33.87 12.91 1.92
C LEU A 8 32.77 13.95 2.14
N LEU A 9 31.53 13.53 2.36
CA LEU A 9 30.43 14.43 2.74
C LEU A 9 30.54 14.81 4.22
N ASP A 10 30.13 16.04 4.52
CA ASP A 10 30.03 16.52 5.90
C ASP A 10 29.20 15.55 6.75
N GLU A 11 29.64 15.29 7.98
CA GLU A 11 28.98 14.34 8.88
C GLU A 11 27.52 14.69 9.14
N SER A 12 27.20 15.97 9.32
CA SER A 12 25.82 16.41 9.55
C SER A 12 24.92 16.23 8.33
N VAL A 13 25.48 16.37 7.12
CA VAL A 13 24.76 16.12 5.86
C VAL A 13 24.52 14.63 5.70
N ARG A 14 25.53 13.80 5.97
CA ARG A 14 25.39 12.35 5.92
C ARG A 14 24.32 11.81 6.85
N ASP A 15 24.32 12.26 8.11
CA ASP A 15 23.37 11.81 9.12
C ASP A 15 21.92 12.15 8.70
N GLN A 16 21.70 13.34 8.15
CA GLN A 16 20.38 13.76 7.66
C GLN A 16 19.93 12.95 6.44
N ILE A 17 20.81 12.73 5.46
CA ILE A 17 20.50 11.88 4.31
C ILE A 17 20.17 10.45 4.77
N THR A 18 20.95 9.89 5.71
CA THR A 18 20.69 8.55 6.25
C THR A 18 19.35 8.48 6.98
N GLU A 19 18.98 9.50 7.77
CA GLU A 19 17.68 9.57 8.44
C GLU A 19 16.51 9.66 7.44
N GLU A 20 16.65 10.45 6.37
CA GLU A 20 15.66 10.55 5.30
C GLU A 20 15.49 9.22 4.55
N ILE A 21 16.61 8.56 4.18
CA ILE A 21 16.58 7.23 3.57
C ILE A 21 15.90 6.24 4.50
N HIS A 22 16.29 6.18 5.78
CA HIS A 22 15.68 5.30 6.77
C HIS A 22 14.17 5.50 6.82
N THR A 23 13.73 6.77 6.89
CA THR A 23 12.31 7.12 6.96
C THR A 23 11.55 6.72 5.70
N ALA A 24 12.09 7.01 4.51
CA ALA A 24 11.48 6.66 3.23
C ALA A 24 11.42 5.13 3.02
N VAL A 25 12.46 4.40 3.44
CA VAL A 25 12.50 2.94 3.41
C VAL A 25 11.43 2.38 4.36
N ALA A 26 11.38 2.83 5.62
CA ALA A 26 10.45 2.35 6.61
C ALA A 26 8.98 2.69 6.29
N ALA A 27 8.71 3.85 5.66
CA ALA A 27 7.37 4.24 5.21
C ALA A 27 6.75 3.20 4.26
N GLY A 28 7.59 2.47 3.49
CA GLY A 28 7.21 1.24 2.79
C GLY A 28 6.33 1.45 1.55
N ARG A 29 6.21 2.68 1.03
CA ARG A 29 5.29 3.04 -0.06
C ARG A 29 5.94 3.20 -1.43
N HIS A 30 7.26 3.35 -1.47
CA HIS A 30 8.03 3.59 -2.69
C HIS A 30 9.02 2.47 -2.95
N ASP A 31 9.24 2.12 -4.23
CA ASP A 31 10.32 1.21 -4.63
C ASP A 31 11.71 1.87 -4.46
N PHE A 32 12.76 1.08 -4.69
CA PHE A 32 14.14 1.52 -4.52
C PHE A 32 14.48 2.77 -5.34
N GLU A 33 14.16 2.79 -6.63
CA GLU A 33 14.51 3.92 -7.51
C GLU A 33 13.70 5.18 -7.15
N ARG A 34 12.46 5.04 -6.69
CA ARG A 34 11.68 6.18 -6.20
C ARG A 34 12.25 6.75 -4.90
N VAL A 35 12.71 5.91 -3.97
CA VAL A 35 13.39 6.36 -2.74
C VAL A 35 14.68 7.10 -3.10
N VAL A 36 15.56 6.49 -3.90
CA VAL A 36 16.82 7.12 -4.33
C VAL A 36 16.55 8.46 -4.99
N ARG A 37 15.64 8.51 -5.98
CA ARG A 37 15.30 9.76 -6.66
C ARG A 37 14.79 10.84 -5.71
N GLY A 38 13.91 10.48 -4.76
CA GLY A 38 13.37 11.44 -3.80
C GLY A 38 14.47 12.11 -2.99
N VAL A 39 15.38 11.31 -2.44
CA VAL A 39 16.53 11.81 -1.67
C VAL A 39 17.46 12.65 -2.55
N LEU A 40 17.76 12.22 -3.78
CA LEU A 40 18.59 13.02 -4.69
C LEU A 40 17.95 14.37 -5.04
N GLU A 41 16.63 14.41 -5.24
CA GLU A 41 15.88 15.65 -5.49
C GLU A 41 15.95 16.60 -4.28
N THR A 42 15.86 16.08 -3.04
CA THR A 42 15.98 16.88 -1.82
C THR A 42 17.37 17.51 -1.66
N TRP A 43 18.43 16.77 -1.95
CA TRP A 43 19.81 17.16 -1.65
C TRP A 43 20.60 17.74 -2.82
N ALA A 44 19.96 17.91 -3.99
CA ALA A 44 20.60 18.36 -5.22
C ALA A 44 21.26 19.75 -5.09
N ASP A 45 20.65 20.67 -4.35
CA ASP A 45 21.15 22.04 -4.17
C ASP A 45 22.15 22.17 -3.01
N GLU A 46 22.28 21.16 -2.14
CA GLU A 46 23.13 21.19 -0.95
C GLU A 46 24.49 20.52 -1.15
N VAL A 47 24.61 19.60 -2.12
CA VAL A 47 25.83 18.84 -2.38
C VAL A 47 26.34 19.12 -3.79
N ASP A 48 27.52 19.75 -3.92
CA ASP A 48 28.07 20.10 -5.25
C ASP A 48 28.44 18.88 -6.10
N ASP A 49 28.98 17.82 -5.49
CA ASP A 49 29.39 16.60 -6.20
C ASP A 49 28.22 15.63 -6.34
N GLN A 50 27.45 15.82 -7.42
CA GLN A 50 26.26 15.02 -7.71
C GLN A 50 26.56 13.55 -8.01
N ALA A 51 27.74 13.23 -8.55
CA ALA A 51 28.11 11.84 -8.81
C ALA A 51 28.42 11.11 -7.50
N LEU A 52 29.09 11.81 -6.58
CA LEU A 52 29.33 11.32 -5.23
C LEU A 52 28.01 11.11 -4.46
N LEU A 53 27.07 12.05 -4.56
CA LEU A 53 25.77 11.96 -3.92
C LEU A 53 24.96 10.76 -4.43
N ASP A 54 24.84 10.58 -5.75
CA ASP A 54 24.11 9.44 -6.35
C ASP A 54 24.69 8.09 -5.92
N GLU A 55 26.01 7.91 -6.00
CA GLU A 55 26.68 6.68 -5.59
C GLU A 55 26.37 6.36 -4.12
N ALA A 56 26.51 7.35 -3.24
CA ALA A 56 26.34 7.14 -1.82
C ALA A 56 24.87 6.92 -1.39
N VAL A 57 23.92 7.70 -1.93
CA VAL A 57 22.49 7.52 -1.66
C VAL A 57 22.05 6.12 -2.09
N ARG A 58 22.52 5.63 -3.25
CA ARG A 58 22.21 4.28 -3.73
C ARG A 58 22.77 3.19 -2.81
N GLU A 59 24.01 3.34 -2.35
CA GLU A 59 24.65 2.38 -1.43
C GLU A 59 23.89 2.33 -0.09
N VAL A 60 23.67 3.47 0.55
CA VAL A 60 22.96 3.56 1.84
C VAL A 60 21.51 3.07 1.71
N THR A 61 20.82 3.42 0.62
CA THR A 61 19.44 2.92 0.38
C THR A 61 19.43 1.41 0.23
N ALA A 62 20.41 0.81 -0.44
CA ALA A 62 20.46 -0.65 -0.61
C ALA A 62 20.67 -1.36 0.72
N GLU A 63 21.54 -0.81 1.59
CA GLU A 63 21.76 -1.31 2.95
C GLU A 63 20.50 -1.20 3.82
N GLU A 64 19.81 -0.06 3.78
CA GLU A 64 18.56 0.14 4.53
C GLU A 64 17.44 -0.78 4.04
N PHE A 65 17.31 -1.01 2.73
CA PHE A 65 16.36 -2.00 2.19
C PHE A 65 16.67 -3.41 2.70
N ALA A 66 17.94 -3.81 2.68
CA ALA A 66 18.36 -5.13 3.18
C ALA A 66 18.07 -5.27 4.69
N ALA A 67 18.34 -4.22 5.48
CA ALA A 67 18.05 -4.18 6.91
C ALA A 67 16.54 -4.25 7.20
N HIS A 68 15.72 -3.49 6.46
CA HIS A 68 14.26 -3.51 6.56
C HIS A 68 13.70 -4.90 6.27
N LEU A 69 14.15 -5.55 5.19
CA LEU A 69 13.68 -6.89 4.84
C LEU A 69 14.11 -7.95 5.86
N ALA A 70 15.32 -7.82 6.42
CA ALA A 70 15.79 -8.69 7.51
C ALA A 70 14.97 -8.51 8.80
N ALA A 71 14.55 -7.28 9.11
CA ALA A 71 13.64 -6.99 10.23
C ALA A 71 12.22 -7.52 9.94
N GLN A 72 11.71 -7.29 8.73
CA GLN A 72 10.39 -7.73 8.26
C GLN A 72 10.18 -9.23 8.40
N ALA A 73 11.22 -10.04 8.17
CA ALA A 73 11.20 -11.49 8.32
C ALA A 73 10.90 -11.96 9.76
N ARG A 74 11.05 -11.07 10.75
CA ARG A 74 10.81 -11.36 12.19
C ARG A 74 9.52 -10.74 12.71
N TRP A 75 8.81 -9.96 11.90
CA TRP A 75 7.56 -9.32 12.30
C TRP A 75 6.45 -10.37 12.51
N PRO A 76 5.46 -10.09 13.37
CA PRO A 76 4.30 -10.96 13.55
C PRO A 76 3.54 -11.13 12.23
N ALA A 77 2.78 -12.22 12.09
CA ALA A 77 1.96 -12.46 10.89
C ALA A 77 0.97 -11.32 10.59
N THR A 78 0.48 -10.63 11.62
CA THR A 78 -0.37 -9.44 11.51
C THR A 78 0.26 -8.29 12.30
N THR A 79 0.66 -7.25 11.58
CA THR A 79 1.24 -6.00 12.11
C THR A 79 0.14 -4.97 12.40
N ASP A 80 0.50 -3.86 13.07
CA ASP A 80 -0.44 -2.74 13.22
C ASP A 80 -0.75 -2.06 11.88
N ASN A 81 0.18 -2.08 10.92
CA ASN A 81 -0.07 -1.60 9.56
C ASN A 81 -1.08 -2.45 8.80
N ASP A 82 -1.07 -3.77 8.99
CA ASP A 82 -2.08 -4.67 8.41
C ASP A 82 -3.47 -4.37 9.00
N ARG A 83 -3.55 -4.16 10.33
CA ARG A 83 -4.78 -3.77 11.02
C ARG A 83 -5.31 -2.41 10.55
N LEU A 84 -4.41 -1.46 10.32
CA LEU A 84 -4.75 -0.15 9.79
C LEU A 84 -5.36 -0.28 8.40
N SER A 85 -4.71 -0.99 7.47
CA SER A 85 -5.22 -1.14 6.11
C SER A 85 -6.54 -1.91 6.05
N LEU A 86 -6.72 -2.91 6.92
CA LEU A 86 -8.01 -3.56 7.11
C LEU A 86 -9.11 -2.57 7.56
N ALA A 87 -8.83 -1.73 8.55
CA ALA A 87 -9.78 -0.72 9.02
C ALA A 87 -10.10 0.33 7.95
N MET A 88 -9.09 0.78 7.19
CA MET A 88 -9.27 1.72 6.08
C MET A 88 -10.13 1.11 4.97
N GLY A 89 -9.93 -0.17 4.65
CA GLY A 89 -10.77 -0.92 3.73
C GLY A 89 -12.22 -1.07 4.20
N GLU A 90 -12.45 -1.39 5.48
CA GLU A 90 -13.81 -1.41 6.06
C GLU A 90 -14.50 -0.05 5.95
N LEU A 91 -13.78 1.02 6.24
CA LEU A 91 -14.31 2.38 6.18
C LEU A 91 -14.69 2.76 4.75
N ALA A 92 -13.85 2.39 3.77
CA ALA A 92 -14.19 2.52 2.34
C ALA A 92 -15.48 1.76 2.01
N GLN A 93 -15.63 0.52 2.49
CA GLN A 93 -16.84 -0.29 2.31
C GLN A 93 -18.09 0.29 3.02
N ALA A 94 -17.89 1.07 4.08
CA ALA A 94 -18.96 1.80 4.76
C ALA A 94 -19.32 3.16 4.12
N GLY A 95 -18.68 3.53 3.01
CA GLY A 95 -18.91 4.79 2.29
C GLY A 95 -18.13 5.98 2.85
N ILE A 96 -17.04 5.72 3.60
CA ILE A 96 -16.07 6.73 4.03
C ILE A 96 -14.86 6.65 3.09
N LEU A 97 -14.56 7.73 2.37
CA LEU A 97 -13.41 7.79 1.49
C LEU A 97 -12.11 7.67 2.30
N ALA A 98 -11.43 6.53 2.20
CA ALA A 98 -10.25 6.22 3.00
C ALA A 98 -8.98 6.26 2.14
N ARG A 99 -7.98 7.06 2.51
CA ARG A 99 -6.71 7.19 1.78
C ARG A 99 -5.52 7.03 2.72
N GLU A 100 -4.58 6.17 2.34
CA GLU A 100 -3.35 5.94 3.08
C GLU A 100 -2.17 6.56 2.37
N HIS A 101 -1.26 7.22 3.12
CA HIS A 101 -0.07 7.87 2.58
C HIS A 101 -0.43 8.84 1.45
N TYR A 102 -1.42 9.69 1.73
CA TYR A 102 -2.12 10.53 0.77
C TYR A 102 -1.54 11.94 0.77
N THR A 103 -0.79 12.27 -0.28
CA THR A 103 -0.10 13.56 -0.46
C THR A 103 0.98 13.83 0.61
N CYS A 104 1.75 14.90 0.45
CA CYS A 104 2.87 15.20 1.34
C CYS A 104 2.45 15.72 2.73
N CYS A 105 1.38 16.51 2.83
CA CYS A 105 1.05 17.23 4.06
C CYS A 105 -0.45 17.52 4.21
N MET A 106 -0.86 18.01 5.38
CA MET A 106 -2.26 18.29 5.72
C MET A 106 -2.95 19.24 4.72
N THR A 107 -2.28 20.33 4.30
CA THR A 107 -2.87 21.31 3.37
C THR A 107 -3.14 20.71 1.99
N CYS A 108 -2.18 19.92 1.49
CA CYS A 108 -2.34 19.17 0.23
C CYS A 108 -3.46 18.15 0.36
N GLY A 109 -3.45 17.35 1.42
CA GLY A 109 -4.45 16.31 1.65
C GLY A 109 -5.88 16.85 1.70
N ILE A 110 -6.10 17.99 2.35
CA ILE A 110 -7.43 18.64 2.37
C ILE A 110 -7.84 19.16 0.99
N THR A 111 -6.90 19.68 0.20
CA THR A 111 -7.20 20.18 -1.14
C THR A 111 -7.59 19.03 -2.07
N ASP A 112 -6.79 17.96 -2.07
CA ASP A 112 -6.96 16.84 -2.98
C ASP A 112 -8.18 15.99 -2.61
N ILE A 113 -8.42 15.75 -1.32
CA ILE A 113 -9.58 14.96 -0.88
C ILE A 113 -10.90 15.68 -1.22
N ARG A 114 -10.93 17.02 -1.14
CA ARG A 114 -12.09 17.81 -1.56
C ARG A 114 -12.34 17.68 -3.07
N GLY A 115 -11.26 17.70 -3.87
CA GLY A 115 -11.34 17.48 -5.31
C GLY A 115 -11.85 16.08 -5.66
N GLU A 116 -11.37 15.05 -4.96
CA GLU A 116 -11.80 13.67 -5.16
C GLU A 116 -13.27 13.47 -4.78
N ILE A 117 -13.70 13.99 -3.62
CA ILE A 117 -15.09 13.95 -3.17
C ILE A 117 -16.04 14.61 -4.17
N ALA A 118 -15.66 15.74 -4.78
CA ALA A 118 -16.50 16.46 -5.73
C ALA A 118 -16.83 15.62 -6.99
N GLY A 119 -16.00 14.64 -7.34
CA GLY A 119 -16.22 13.71 -8.44
C GLY A 119 -16.99 12.44 -8.06
N LEU A 120 -17.32 12.26 -6.78
CA LEU A 120 -17.95 11.06 -6.24
C LEU A 120 -19.36 11.37 -5.73
N SER A 121 -20.23 10.36 -5.74
CA SER A 121 -21.58 10.45 -5.16
C SER A 121 -21.70 9.51 -3.96
N GLY A 122 -22.47 9.92 -2.95
CA GLY A 122 -22.76 9.06 -1.78
C GLY A 122 -21.64 8.94 -0.75
N VAL A 123 -20.55 9.71 -0.85
CA VAL A 123 -19.49 9.75 0.15
C VAL A 123 -20.02 10.39 1.45
N ARG A 124 -19.99 9.64 2.55
CA ARG A 124 -20.50 10.09 3.87
C ARG A 124 -19.48 10.91 4.64
N GLY A 125 -18.20 10.56 4.47
CA GLY A 125 -17.07 11.15 5.17
C GLY A 125 -15.77 10.79 4.47
N TYR A 126 -14.66 11.31 4.99
CA TYR A 126 -13.33 10.90 4.57
C TYR A 126 -12.43 10.66 5.77
N VAL A 127 -11.39 9.88 5.54
CA VAL A 127 -10.28 9.67 6.46
C VAL A 127 -8.99 9.53 5.67
N PHE A 128 -7.92 10.19 6.11
CA PHE A 128 -6.61 9.99 5.52
C PHE A 128 -5.47 10.23 6.51
N TYR A 129 -4.29 9.70 6.17
CA TYR A 129 -3.02 10.17 6.70
C TYR A 129 -2.09 10.51 5.51
N HIS A 130 -1.25 11.52 5.67
CA HIS A 130 -0.33 11.99 4.64
C HIS A 130 1.10 11.48 4.89
N GLU A 131 2.03 11.74 3.98
CA GLU A 131 3.43 11.29 4.07
C GLU A 131 4.06 11.70 5.41
N GLN A 132 3.98 12.97 5.79
CA GLN A 132 4.52 13.43 7.08
C GLN A 132 3.87 12.81 8.33
N ASP A 133 2.70 12.18 8.24
CA ASP A 133 2.17 11.39 9.37
C ASP A 133 2.80 10.01 9.42
N ALA A 134 3.08 9.42 8.26
CA ALA A 134 3.80 8.15 8.18
C ALA A 134 5.23 8.31 8.70
N GLU A 135 5.90 9.43 8.37
CA GLU A 135 7.25 9.77 8.88
C GLU A 135 7.25 9.86 10.42
N ARG A 136 6.26 10.56 11.00
CA ARG A 136 6.08 10.62 12.47
C ARG A 136 5.83 9.24 13.07
N ALA A 137 5.02 8.41 12.42
CA ALA A 137 4.75 7.05 12.88
C ALA A 137 6.00 6.16 12.81
N VAL A 138 6.84 6.32 11.78
CA VAL A 138 8.17 5.69 11.66
C VAL A 138 9.08 6.13 12.81
N ALA A 139 9.08 7.42 13.15
CA ALA A 139 9.85 7.97 14.27
C ALA A 139 9.32 7.54 15.66
N GLY A 140 8.16 6.88 15.73
CA GLY A 140 7.59 6.34 16.96
C GLY A 140 6.56 7.25 17.64
N ASP A 141 6.17 8.36 17.01
CA ASP A 141 5.18 9.31 17.55
C ASP A 141 3.72 8.86 17.34
N GLY A 142 3.52 7.68 16.73
CA GLY A 142 2.20 7.19 16.33
C GLY A 142 1.67 7.86 15.07
N LEU A 143 0.47 7.45 14.65
CA LEU A 143 -0.16 7.91 13.42
C LEU A 143 -1.31 8.87 13.71
N TYR A 144 -1.39 9.97 12.97
CA TYR A 144 -2.51 10.91 13.05
C TYR A 144 -3.39 10.78 11.81
N LEU A 145 -4.69 10.62 12.01
CA LEU A 145 -5.67 10.56 10.93
C LEU A 145 -6.47 11.87 10.87
N ALA A 146 -6.46 12.49 9.71
CA ALA A 146 -7.37 13.59 9.37
C ALA A 146 -8.70 13.00 8.89
N PHE A 147 -9.81 13.62 9.24
CA PHE A 147 -11.14 13.17 8.85
C PHE A 147 -12.10 14.34 8.72
N GLY A 148 -13.22 14.11 8.05
CA GLY A 148 -14.29 15.10 7.92
C GLY A 148 -15.50 14.55 7.19
N ARG A 149 -16.49 15.41 6.96
CA ARG A 149 -17.73 15.06 6.27
C ARG A 149 -17.56 15.01 4.76
N GLY A 150 -18.33 14.15 4.11
CA GLY A 150 -18.33 14.00 2.65
C GLY A 150 -19.05 15.13 1.91
N ASP A 151 -19.93 15.88 2.58
CA ASP A 151 -20.52 17.11 2.01
C ASP A 151 -19.60 18.34 2.15
N LEU A 152 -18.42 18.16 2.75
CA LEU A 152 -17.38 19.18 2.87
C LEU A 152 -17.79 20.43 3.67
N GLU A 153 -18.93 20.37 4.38
CA GLU A 153 -19.40 21.41 5.30
C GLU A 153 -18.59 21.40 6.61
N ASP A 154 -18.44 22.57 7.23
CA ASP A 154 -17.68 22.71 8.48
C ASP A 154 -18.30 21.95 9.68
N ALA A 155 -17.41 21.62 10.61
CA ALA A 155 -17.46 21.17 12.02
C ALA A 155 -18.66 20.39 12.65
N PRO A 156 -19.92 20.87 12.82
CA PRO A 156 -20.78 20.37 13.91
C PRO A 156 -21.29 18.91 13.81
N ARG A 157 -20.87 18.13 12.81
CA ARG A 157 -21.26 16.71 12.64
C ARG A 157 -20.15 15.76 12.16
N ALA A 158 -18.90 16.22 12.12
CA ALA A 158 -17.78 15.33 11.78
C ALA A 158 -17.43 14.37 12.95
N ASP A 159 -17.91 14.66 14.17
CA ASP A 159 -17.80 13.82 15.36
C ASP A 159 -18.31 12.39 15.13
N ARG A 160 -19.42 12.23 14.41
CA ARG A 160 -19.98 10.91 14.06
C ARG A 160 -19.07 10.12 13.13
N ILE A 161 -18.47 10.79 12.15
CA ILE A 161 -17.49 10.18 11.24
C ILE A 161 -16.23 9.79 12.02
N GLY A 162 -15.72 10.68 12.88
CA GLY A 162 -14.59 10.39 13.76
C GLY A 162 -14.87 9.20 14.68
N ALA A 163 -16.09 9.09 15.23
CA ALA A 163 -16.49 7.97 16.06
C ALA A 163 -16.54 6.64 15.29
N GLU A 164 -17.08 6.63 14.07
CA GLU A 164 -17.12 5.45 13.19
C GLU A 164 -15.70 4.99 12.82
N ILE A 165 -14.79 5.92 12.51
CA ILE A 165 -13.37 5.65 12.26
C ILE A 165 -12.71 5.06 13.50
N ALA A 166 -12.86 5.70 14.65
CA ALA A 166 -12.27 5.23 15.91
C ALA A 166 -12.80 3.84 16.30
N GLU A 167 -14.07 3.55 16.04
CA GLU A 167 -14.65 2.23 16.28
C GLU A 167 -14.07 1.17 15.32
N ALA A 168 -13.95 1.47 14.02
CA ALA A 168 -13.36 0.57 13.04
C ALA A 168 -11.91 0.19 13.38
N LEU A 169 -11.09 1.18 13.73
CA LEU A 169 -9.72 0.97 14.18
C LEU A 169 -9.66 0.08 15.43
N ARG A 170 -10.53 0.33 16.43
CA ARG A 170 -10.62 -0.48 17.65
C ARG A 170 -11.08 -1.91 17.38
N ARG A 171 -12.03 -2.12 16.47
CA ARG A 171 -12.47 -3.48 16.05
C ARG A 171 -11.32 -4.28 15.43
N ARG A 172 -10.42 -3.61 14.71
CA ARG A 172 -9.19 -4.22 14.16
C ARG A 172 -8.06 -4.36 15.18
N GLY A 173 -8.29 -3.98 16.45
CA GLY A 173 -7.35 -4.17 17.55
C GLY A 173 -6.34 -3.04 17.72
N LEU A 174 -6.53 -1.89 17.06
CA LEU A 174 -5.69 -0.71 17.25
C LEU A 174 -6.14 0.10 18.46
N ARG A 175 -5.17 0.66 19.18
CA ARG A 175 -5.43 1.67 20.21
C ARG A 175 -5.77 3.00 19.53
N VAL A 176 -6.77 3.70 20.05
CA VAL A 176 -7.20 5.00 19.52
C VAL A 176 -7.32 6.02 20.65
N GLU A 177 -6.61 7.12 20.49
CA GLU A 177 -6.59 8.28 21.37
C GLU A 177 -7.27 9.46 20.68
N TRP A 178 -8.54 9.66 21.02
CA TRP A 178 -9.37 10.76 20.51
C TRP A 178 -10.52 10.99 21.49
N ASP A 179 -10.78 12.25 21.83
CA ASP A 179 -11.75 12.66 22.85
C ASP A 179 -13.15 12.94 22.31
N GLY A 180 -13.35 12.80 21.01
CA GLY A 180 -14.61 13.10 20.33
C GLY A 180 -14.65 14.47 19.66
N ASP A 181 -13.63 15.31 19.83
CA ASP A 181 -13.57 16.62 19.19
C ASP A 181 -13.22 16.50 17.70
N ALA A 182 -14.18 16.87 16.85
CA ALA A 182 -14.00 16.94 15.40
C ALA A 182 -12.94 17.96 14.95
N GLY A 183 -12.52 18.88 15.82
CA GLY A 183 -11.41 19.81 15.58
C GLY A 183 -10.02 19.18 15.75
N GLN A 184 -9.93 17.98 16.34
CA GLN A 184 -8.67 17.27 16.56
C GLN A 184 -8.55 16.05 15.64
N ARG A 185 -7.31 15.76 15.21
CA ARG A 185 -7.00 14.52 14.47
C ARG A 185 -7.12 13.31 15.41
N ILE A 186 -7.44 12.15 14.84
CA ILE A 186 -7.45 10.89 15.60
C ILE A 186 -6.02 10.39 15.73
N HIS A 187 -5.51 10.23 16.95
CA HIS A 187 -4.19 9.68 17.21
C HIS A 187 -4.26 8.16 17.43
N VAL A 188 -3.37 7.43 16.77
CA VAL A 188 -3.26 5.96 16.81
C VAL A 188 -1.82 5.60 17.19
N PRO A 189 -1.54 5.35 18.49
CA PRO A 189 -0.26 4.80 18.90
C PRO A 189 -0.08 3.42 18.26
N MET A 190 0.99 3.23 17.48
CA MET A 190 1.23 1.99 16.76
C MET A 190 2.71 1.73 16.55
N THR A 191 3.06 0.45 16.35
CA THR A 191 4.40 0.10 15.87
C THR A 191 4.39 0.10 14.35
N TRP A 192 5.16 0.99 13.73
CA TRP A 192 5.24 1.06 12.28
C TRP A 192 6.06 -0.10 11.71
N GLN A 193 5.38 -1.01 11.02
CA GLN A 193 5.88 -2.24 10.42
C GLN A 193 5.22 -2.45 9.05
N ARG A 194 5.45 -1.53 8.11
CA ARG A 194 4.91 -1.63 6.74
C ARG A 194 5.74 -2.59 5.88
N ARG A 195 5.08 -3.62 5.32
CA ARG A 195 5.75 -4.64 4.51
C ARG A 195 6.10 -4.14 3.11
N ARG A 196 7.26 -4.58 2.65
CA ARG A 196 7.74 -4.50 1.27
C ARG A 196 7.65 -5.89 0.64
N PHE A 197 6.97 -5.99 -0.49
CA PHE A 197 6.70 -7.22 -1.22
C PHE A 197 6.87 -7.00 -2.71
N ALA A 198 7.09 -8.09 -3.48
CA ALA A 198 7.26 -8.01 -4.93
C ALA A 198 8.20 -6.85 -5.36
N TRP A 199 7.76 -5.94 -6.24
CA TRP A 199 8.59 -4.85 -6.74
C TRP A 199 9.01 -3.84 -5.66
N LEU A 200 8.23 -3.68 -4.59
CA LEU A 200 8.57 -2.81 -3.46
C LEU A 200 9.72 -3.35 -2.60
N SER A 201 10.10 -4.63 -2.79
CA SER A 201 11.21 -5.27 -2.08
C SER A 201 12.52 -5.30 -2.89
N HIS A 202 12.45 -5.03 -4.20
CA HIS A 202 13.61 -5.10 -5.08
C HIS A 202 14.61 -3.98 -4.75
N HIS A 203 15.87 -4.36 -4.56
CA HIS A 203 17.00 -3.46 -4.37
C HIS A 203 18.28 -4.15 -4.89
N PRO A 204 19.29 -3.39 -5.34
CA PRO A 204 20.59 -3.93 -5.69
C PRO A 204 21.19 -4.67 -4.48
N GLN A 205 21.67 -5.89 -4.68
CA GLN A 205 22.43 -6.58 -3.65
C GLN A 205 23.84 -5.97 -3.57
N PRO A 206 24.41 -5.76 -2.37
CA PRO A 206 25.80 -5.37 -2.24
C PRO A 206 26.70 -6.46 -2.86
N SER A 207 27.26 -6.18 -4.04
CA SER A 207 28.14 -7.08 -4.81
C SER A 207 27.52 -8.40 -5.29
N GLY A 208 26.66 -8.34 -6.31
CA GLY A 208 26.24 -9.48 -7.15
C GLY A 208 26.08 -9.06 -8.62
N PRO A 209 26.13 -9.98 -9.60
CA PRO A 209 26.15 -9.62 -11.03
C PRO A 209 24.90 -8.84 -11.43
N GLN A 210 25.08 -7.86 -12.32
CA GLN A 210 24.05 -6.96 -12.83
C GLN A 210 22.93 -7.72 -13.55
N HIS A 211 21.69 -7.23 -13.39
CA HIS A 211 20.46 -7.75 -13.97
C HIS A 211 20.53 -7.97 -15.50
N PRO A 212 19.78 -8.96 -16.05
CA PRO A 212 19.64 -9.11 -17.50
C PRO A 212 18.82 -7.96 -18.10
N GLU A 213 19.12 -7.66 -19.37
CA GLU A 213 18.51 -6.58 -20.15
C GLU A 213 17.01 -6.80 -20.42
N ARG A 214 16.26 -5.70 -20.61
CA ARG A 214 14.85 -5.74 -21.01
C ARG A 214 14.72 -6.42 -22.39
N GLY A 215 14.10 -7.59 -22.43
CA GLY A 215 13.78 -8.29 -23.69
C GLY A 215 13.93 -9.81 -23.63
N GLU A 216 14.53 -10.36 -22.58
CA GLU A 216 14.54 -11.81 -22.38
C GLU A 216 13.22 -12.27 -21.75
N THR A 217 12.53 -13.20 -22.40
CA THR A 217 11.43 -13.96 -21.78
C THR A 217 11.95 -14.58 -20.49
N ARG A 218 11.59 -13.97 -19.36
CA ARG A 218 11.97 -14.41 -18.02
C ARG A 218 11.44 -15.83 -17.84
N ALA A 219 12.37 -16.78 -17.66
CA ALA A 219 11.99 -18.14 -17.29
C ALA A 219 11.04 -18.09 -16.08
N PRO A 220 10.02 -18.96 -16.01
CA PRO A 220 9.05 -18.93 -14.92
C PRO A 220 9.76 -18.92 -13.57
N ASP A 221 9.41 -17.94 -12.74
CA ASP A 221 9.96 -17.79 -11.40
C ASP A 221 9.68 -19.08 -10.61
N PRO A 222 10.70 -19.85 -10.19
CA PRO A 222 10.50 -21.16 -9.57
C PRO A 222 9.92 -21.05 -8.15
N ARG A 223 9.70 -19.84 -7.63
CA ARG A 223 9.08 -19.62 -6.33
C ARG A 223 7.63 -20.14 -6.33
N PRO A 224 7.22 -20.93 -5.32
CA PRO A 224 5.82 -21.29 -5.18
C PRO A 224 5.01 -20.03 -4.86
N GLY A 225 3.91 -19.82 -5.58
CA GLY A 225 3.08 -18.64 -5.39
C GLY A 225 1.96 -18.53 -6.42
N LEU A 226 1.14 -17.50 -6.26
CA LEU A 226 0.15 -17.07 -7.24
C LEU A 226 0.83 -16.24 -8.31
N ARG A 227 0.39 -16.38 -9.56
CA ARG A 227 0.75 -15.46 -10.64
C ARG A 227 -0.21 -14.28 -10.57
N VAL A 228 0.32 -13.07 -10.37
CA VAL A 228 -0.49 -11.89 -10.04
C VAL A 228 -0.27 -10.79 -11.06
N THR A 229 -1.37 -10.28 -11.63
CA THR A 229 -1.40 -9.00 -12.34
C THR A 229 -2.28 -8.04 -11.55
N PHE A 230 -2.01 -6.74 -11.63
CA PHE A 230 -2.74 -5.75 -10.85
C PHE A 230 -2.62 -4.37 -11.47
N CYS A 231 -3.51 -3.47 -11.05
CA CYS A 231 -3.46 -2.07 -11.39
C CYS A 231 -3.94 -1.22 -10.21
N ASP A 232 -3.11 -0.25 -9.82
CA ASP A 232 -3.47 0.87 -8.98
C ASP A 232 -3.21 2.18 -9.74
N TYR A 233 -4.28 2.80 -10.21
CA TYR A 233 -4.22 4.07 -10.94
C TYR A 233 -3.84 5.26 -10.05
N ALA A 234 -4.04 5.19 -8.73
CA ALA A 234 -3.67 6.28 -7.82
C ALA A 234 -2.14 6.39 -7.70
N TRP A 235 -1.45 5.25 -7.78
CA TRP A 235 0.01 5.16 -7.68
C TRP A 235 0.72 4.95 -9.03
N ALA A 236 -0.03 4.86 -10.13
CA ALA A 236 0.47 4.42 -11.43
C ALA A 236 1.30 3.13 -11.33
N ALA A 237 0.90 2.23 -10.43
CA ALA A 237 1.56 0.96 -10.17
C ALA A 237 0.74 -0.14 -10.81
N TYR A 238 1.29 -0.81 -11.81
CA TYR A 238 0.61 -1.88 -12.53
C TYR A 238 1.60 -2.92 -13.03
N SER A 239 1.10 -4.13 -13.23
CA SER A 239 1.86 -5.23 -13.80
C SER A 239 0.99 -5.96 -14.82
N ASP A 240 1.24 -5.71 -16.10
CA ASP A 240 0.58 -6.42 -17.20
C ASP A 240 1.15 -7.84 -17.36
N ASP A 241 2.44 -8.00 -17.06
CA ASP A 241 3.10 -9.30 -16.96
C ASP A 241 2.91 -9.88 -15.55
N PRO A 242 2.47 -11.14 -15.40
CA PRO A 242 2.25 -11.71 -14.08
C PRO A 242 3.54 -11.81 -13.25
N VAL A 243 3.48 -11.31 -12.02
CA VAL A 243 4.54 -11.49 -11.00
C VAL A 243 4.16 -12.61 -10.05
N VAL A 244 5.12 -13.45 -9.68
CA VAL A 244 4.87 -14.52 -8.71
C VAL A 244 4.94 -13.97 -7.29
N MET A 245 3.87 -14.15 -6.54
CA MET A 245 3.72 -13.70 -5.16
C MET A 245 3.36 -14.86 -4.24
N THR A 246 3.97 -14.93 -3.05
CA THR A 246 3.54 -15.85 -2.00
C THR A 246 2.12 -15.53 -1.52
N ALA A 247 1.51 -16.43 -0.74
CA ALA A 247 0.21 -16.17 -0.12
C ALA A 247 0.19 -14.87 0.70
N GLN A 248 1.26 -14.60 1.46
CA GLN A 248 1.38 -13.37 2.24
C GLN A 248 1.52 -12.14 1.35
N GLU A 249 2.41 -12.15 0.35
CA GLU A 249 2.59 -11.00 -0.56
C GLU A 249 1.32 -10.71 -1.35
N SER A 250 0.55 -11.75 -1.71
CA SER A 250 -0.73 -11.60 -2.41
C SER A 250 -1.78 -10.89 -1.55
N ARG A 251 -1.78 -11.17 -0.23
CA ARG A 251 -2.62 -10.47 0.76
C ARG A 251 -2.12 -9.05 1.00
N ASP A 252 -0.80 -8.87 1.09
CA ASP A 252 -0.19 -7.55 1.27
C ASP A 252 -0.52 -6.63 0.09
N LEU A 253 -0.52 -7.15 -1.15
CA LEU A 253 -0.97 -6.42 -2.34
C LEU A 253 -2.43 -5.96 -2.20
N LEU A 254 -3.33 -6.85 -1.79
CA LEU A 254 -4.74 -6.48 -1.65
C LEU A 254 -4.96 -5.38 -0.60
N LEU A 255 -4.19 -5.40 0.49
CA LEU A 255 -4.19 -4.35 1.51
C LEU A 255 -3.49 -3.06 1.05
N TRP A 256 -2.59 -3.16 0.07
CA TRP A 256 -1.86 -2.03 -0.49
C TRP A 256 -2.68 -1.27 -1.53
N LEU A 257 -3.51 -1.97 -2.31
CA LEU A 257 -4.35 -1.40 -3.36
C LEU A 257 -5.29 -0.33 -2.81
N THR A 258 -5.28 0.83 -3.45
CA THR A 258 -6.16 1.95 -3.11
C THR A 258 -7.61 1.58 -3.44
N SER A 259 -8.53 1.84 -2.51
CA SER A 259 -9.98 1.73 -2.71
C SER A 259 -10.48 2.83 -3.66
N ARG A 260 -10.23 2.62 -4.95
CA ARG A 260 -10.55 3.53 -6.04
C ARG A 260 -11.17 2.74 -7.18
N ASP A 261 -12.21 3.31 -7.79
CA ASP A 261 -12.90 2.69 -8.91
C ASP A 261 -11.92 2.26 -10.01
N GLY A 262 -12.04 1.01 -10.46
CA GLY A 262 -11.21 0.41 -11.50
C GLY A 262 -9.87 -0.17 -11.02
N ASN A 263 -9.44 0.08 -9.79
CA ASN A 263 -8.24 -0.60 -9.26
C ASN A 263 -8.54 -2.09 -9.04
N PHE A 264 -7.62 -2.97 -9.44
CA PHE A 264 -7.84 -4.42 -9.39
C PHE A 264 -6.57 -5.23 -9.13
N ALA A 265 -6.75 -6.48 -8.72
CA ALA A 265 -5.75 -7.54 -8.78
C ALA A 265 -6.38 -8.85 -9.29
N CYS A 266 -5.67 -9.51 -10.19
CA CYS A 266 -5.99 -10.85 -10.67
C CYS A 266 -4.97 -11.83 -10.13
N TYR A 267 -5.45 -12.90 -9.52
CA TYR A 267 -4.66 -13.96 -8.92
C TYR A 267 -4.94 -15.26 -9.68
N GLU A 268 -3.91 -15.80 -10.33
CA GLU A 268 -3.96 -17.07 -11.05
C GLU A 268 -3.30 -18.16 -10.21
N GLY A 269 -4.07 -19.22 -9.94
CA GLY A 269 -3.62 -20.44 -9.24
C GLY A 269 -2.78 -21.36 -10.12
N ARG A 270 -2.29 -22.47 -9.55
CA ARG A 270 -1.52 -23.49 -10.28
C ARG A 270 -2.39 -24.25 -11.27
N SER A 271 -3.70 -24.37 -11.00
CA SER A 271 -4.68 -24.95 -11.91
C SER A 271 -4.97 -24.09 -13.15
N GLY A 272 -4.57 -22.82 -13.12
CA GLY A 272 -4.98 -21.79 -14.09
C GLY A 272 -6.29 -21.09 -13.72
N ASP A 273 -6.93 -21.45 -12.60
CA ASP A 273 -8.11 -20.74 -12.11
C ASP A 273 -7.73 -19.31 -11.71
N VAL A 274 -8.59 -18.35 -12.07
CA VAL A 274 -8.38 -16.93 -11.79
C VAL A 274 -9.42 -16.43 -10.79
N LEU A 275 -8.93 -15.75 -9.74
CA LEU A 275 -9.71 -14.87 -8.87
C LEU A 275 -9.36 -13.43 -9.22
N GLN A 276 -10.32 -12.65 -9.69
CA GLN A 276 -10.17 -11.20 -9.85
C GLN A 276 -10.87 -10.49 -8.70
N LEU A 277 -10.19 -9.50 -8.13
CA LEU A 277 -10.72 -8.57 -7.14
C LEU A 277 -10.62 -7.16 -7.70
N ALA A 278 -11.72 -6.42 -7.76
CA ALA A 278 -11.76 -5.06 -8.31
C ALA A 278 -12.58 -4.13 -7.42
N TRP A 279 -12.06 -2.93 -7.18
CA TRP A 279 -12.79 -1.87 -6.50
C TRP A 279 -13.75 -1.20 -7.49
N GLU A 280 -15.03 -1.14 -7.14
CA GLU A 280 -16.09 -0.49 -7.90
C GLU A 280 -16.70 0.67 -7.12
N GLY A 281 -16.86 1.81 -7.80
CA GLY A 281 -17.33 3.06 -7.19
C GLY A 281 -16.47 3.53 -6.01
N GLY A 282 -15.23 3.03 -5.90
CA GLY A 282 -14.30 3.31 -4.80
C GLY A 282 -14.74 2.83 -3.42
N THR A 283 -15.82 2.06 -3.32
CA THR A 283 -16.43 1.67 -2.04
C THR A 283 -16.81 0.20 -1.98
N ARG A 284 -17.00 -0.48 -3.11
CA ARG A 284 -17.38 -1.90 -3.11
C ARG A 284 -16.25 -2.73 -3.70
N LEU A 285 -16.02 -3.91 -3.16
CA LEU A 285 -15.02 -4.85 -3.67
C LEU A 285 -15.76 -5.97 -4.39
N TRP A 286 -15.65 -5.98 -5.71
CA TRP A 286 -16.18 -7.03 -6.57
C TRP A 286 -15.16 -8.17 -6.65
N ALA A 287 -15.62 -9.40 -6.45
CA ALA A 287 -14.85 -10.60 -6.65
C ALA A 287 -15.49 -11.44 -7.76
N GLU A 288 -14.67 -11.91 -8.70
CA GLU A 288 -15.16 -12.77 -9.78
C GLU A 288 -14.15 -13.83 -10.20
N THR A 289 -14.67 -14.86 -10.86
CA THR A 289 -13.87 -15.85 -11.58
C THR A 289 -14.32 -15.90 -13.05
N PRO A 290 -13.41 -15.65 -14.01
CA PRO A 290 -13.71 -15.67 -15.42
C PRO A 290 -13.83 -17.10 -15.96
N ASP A 291 -14.77 -17.32 -16.86
CA ASP A 291 -14.93 -18.50 -17.70
C ASP A 291 -14.70 -18.08 -19.16
N ALA A 292 -13.45 -18.19 -19.59
CA ALA A 292 -13.04 -17.77 -20.93
C ALA A 292 -13.60 -18.64 -22.06
N GLU A 293 -13.99 -19.89 -21.77
CA GLU A 293 -14.60 -20.78 -22.76
C GLU A 293 -16.03 -20.34 -23.09
N VAL A 294 -16.77 -19.91 -22.06
CA VAL A 294 -18.15 -19.42 -22.19
C VAL A 294 -18.21 -17.92 -22.50
N GLY A 295 -17.15 -17.17 -22.22
CA GLY A 295 -17.10 -15.72 -22.38
C GLY A 295 -17.93 -15.00 -21.32
N CYS A 296 -17.82 -15.43 -20.06
CA CYS A 296 -18.52 -14.81 -18.94
C CYS A 296 -17.68 -14.78 -17.66
N SER A 297 -18.07 -13.95 -16.70
CA SER A 297 -17.55 -13.97 -15.33
C SER A 297 -18.67 -14.33 -14.36
N HIS A 298 -18.34 -15.09 -13.32
CA HIS A 298 -19.22 -15.32 -12.18
C HIS A 298 -18.68 -14.53 -10.98
N GLY A 299 -19.48 -13.60 -10.46
CA GLY A 299 -19.00 -12.67 -9.44
C GLY A 299 -20.02 -12.25 -8.39
N ARG A 300 -19.54 -11.57 -7.36
CA ARG A 300 -20.34 -10.95 -6.30
C ARG A 300 -19.51 -9.91 -5.55
N TYR A 301 -20.18 -9.00 -4.85
CA TYR A 301 -19.52 -8.15 -3.86
C TYR A 301 -19.12 -8.96 -2.61
N VAL A 302 -17.93 -8.66 -2.10
CA VAL A 302 -17.35 -9.30 -0.92
C VAL A 302 -16.78 -8.25 0.04
N THR A 303 -16.70 -8.60 1.31
CA THR A 303 -15.91 -7.87 2.30
C THR A 303 -14.42 -8.07 2.05
N LEU A 304 -13.60 -7.15 2.55
CA LEU A 304 -12.14 -7.29 2.46
C LEU A 304 -11.63 -8.56 3.18
N ASP A 305 -12.26 -8.99 4.28
CA ASP A 305 -11.90 -10.22 4.98
C ASP A 305 -12.19 -11.48 4.15
N GLU A 306 -13.35 -11.53 3.49
CA GLU A 306 -13.70 -12.62 2.57
C GLU A 306 -12.72 -12.68 1.40
N ALA A 307 -12.36 -11.52 0.83
CA ALA A 307 -11.39 -11.44 -0.26
C ALA A 307 -10.01 -11.96 0.15
N LEU A 308 -9.51 -11.54 1.32
CA LEU A 308 -8.25 -12.03 1.87
C LEU A 308 -8.27 -13.53 2.16
N ALA A 309 -9.40 -14.07 2.64
CA ALA A 309 -9.58 -15.50 2.83
C ALA A 309 -9.54 -16.26 1.50
N MET A 310 -10.19 -15.74 0.46
CA MET A 310 -10.17 -16.35 -0.88
C MET A 310 -8.78 -16.35 -1.50
N VAL A 311 -7.99 -15.29 -1.34
CA VAL A 311 -6.58 -15.26 -1.78
C VAL A 311 -5.76 -16.34 -1.09
N THR A 312 -5.96 -16.55 0.22
CA THR A 312 -5.30 -17.64 0.97
C THR A 312 -5.75 -19.01 0.46
N ILE A 313 -7.05 -19.24 0.28
CA ILE A 313 -7.60 -20.50 -0.24
C ILE A 313 -7.02 -20.80 -1.63
N LEU A 314 -6.96 -19.82 -2.52
CA LEU A 314 -6.39 -20.03 -3.86
C LEU A 314 -4.89 -20.38 -3.77
N ALA A 315 -4.12 -19.68 -2.94
CA ALA A 315 -2.69 -19.93 -2.79
C ALA A 315 -2.39 -21.33 -2.21
N GLU A 316 -3.12 -21.73 -1.17
CA GLU A 316 -2.84 -22.95 -0.41
C GLU A 316 -3.54 -24.18 -1.01
N GLU A 317 -4.82 -24.05 -1.35
CA GLU A 317 -5.68 -25.14 -1.78
C GLU A 317 -5.88 -25.21 -3.31
N ASP A 318 -5.47 -24.19 -4.06
CA ASP A 318 -5.58 -24.15 -5.54
C ASP A 318 -7.01 -24.28 -6.05
N ARG A 319 -7.93 -23.56 -5.40
CA ARG A 319 -9.35 -23.48 -5.79
C ARG A 319 -9.93 -22.10 -5.48
N ILE A 320 -11.00 -21.76 -6.18
CA ILE A 320 -11.74 -20.51 -5.96
C ILE A 320 -12.82 -20.71 -4.90
N GLY A 321 -12.70 -20.03 -3.76
CA GLY A 321 -13.66 -20.07 -2.65
C GLY A 321 -14.95 -19.26 -2.84
N LEU A 322 -15.13 -18.62 -4.01
CA LEU A 322 -16.21 -17.64 -4.24
C LEU A 322 -17.62 -18.24 -4.12
N ARG A 323 -17.81 -19.47 -4.61
CA ARG A 323 -19.10 -20.20 -4.53
C ARG A 323 -19.46 -20.61 -3.09
N ASP A 324 -18.47 -20.68 -2.20
CA ASP A 324 -18.71 -21.03 -0.79
C ASP A 324 -19.45 -19.91 -0.05
N LEU A 325 -19.41 -18.68 -0.58
CA LEU A 325 -20.07 -17.49 0.00
C LEU A 325 -21.55 -17.37 -0.41
N GLY A 326 -22.02 -18.14 -1.39
CA GLY A 326 -23.40 -18.15 -1.88
C GLY A 326 -23.54 -17.92 -3.39
N ASP A 327 -24.73 -17.50 -3.82
CA ASP A 327 -25.06 -17.30 -5.23
C ASP A 327 -24.18 -16.24 -5.89
N LEU A 328 -23.89 -16.45 -7.18
CA LEU A 328 -23.05 -15.57 -8.01
C LEU A 328 -23.87 -14.94 -9.13
N GLU A 329 -23.58 -13.69 -9.42
CA GLU A 329 -24.08 -12.99 -10.60
C GLU A 329 -23.29 -13.41 -11.84
N LEU A 330 -23.98 -13.55 -12.97
CA LEU A 330 -23.39 -13.88 -14.27
C LEU A 330 -23.21 -12.61 -15.10
N LEU A 331 -21.98 -12.31 -15.49
CA LEU A 331 -21.63 -11.19 -16.37
C LEU A 331 -21.12 -11.74 -17.71
N THR A 332 -21.87 -11.56 -18.79
CA THR A 332 -21.43 -11.97 -20.13
C THR A 332 -20.51 -10.92 -20.73
N TRP A 333 -19.41 -11.35 -21.33
CA TRP A 333 -18.48 -10.47 -22.03
C TRP A 333 -19.04 -10.12 -23.41
N SER A 334 -18.86 -8.86 -23.83
CA SER A 334 -19.41 -8.31 -25.07
C SER A 334 -18.52 -8.57 -26.28
#